data_AF-A0A356TPZ7-F1
#
_entry.id   AF-A0A356TPZ7-F1
#
_cell.length_a   1.000
_cell.length_b   1.000
_cell.length_c   1.000
_cell.angle_alpha   90.00
_cell.angle_beta   90.00
_cell.angle_gamma   90.00
#
_symmetry.space_group_name_H-M   'P 1'
#
loop_
_entity.id
_entity.type
_entity.pdbx_description
1 polymer ?
#
loop_
_entity_poly.entity_id
_entity_poly.type
_entity_poly.pdbx_seq_one_letter_code
_entity_poly.pdbx_strand_id
1 'polypeptide(L)'
;MLEALRVPLVHLLRNAVDHGLERPDERLAAGKEACGCVVVRARVDGSEVEVEVADDGRGVDVEAVRRRAQALGALGPDASDDEALGAVLLPGLSTQVKASVTSGRGVGLDAVASALIAVGGRVEVSSERGRGTSIRLRVPGSRVVSRGAVLEAGGSAWVVPARAVGVVLDAAAAPLEPAGAGWVMRLEDERLRYLSLADAIGAPASALPRRVVVLRDGRGEVALGVDRCRGVQRVTVRRDTVLVADLELLSGAAVLEDGEVVPMLDVAALMRLDGVGAARARSSAHVGRRRVLVVDDSELMRDVAASALREMGHEVLEAVDGRDALRVIAEGRPQLVVTDLDMPVMDGFALLEALRAAPETEHLPVVVFTSSEGDASVRRAGALGADAYVVKSRLSRVELERAVLGLLSREVA
;
A
#
# COMPACT_ATOMS: atom_id res chain seq x y z
N MET A 1 -0.64 8.62 -25.32
CA MET A 1 0.09 9.01 -24.09
C MET A 1 0.34 10.51 -24.03
N LEU A 2 0.93 11.12 -25.06
CA LEU A 2 0.87 12.60 -25.24
C LEU A 2 -0.58 13.11 -25.27
N GLU A 3 -1.52 12.35 -25.85
CA GLU A 3 -2.96 12.65 -25.75
C GLU A 3 -3.50 12.71 -24.31
N ALA A 4 -2.89 11.97 -23.38
CA ALA A 4 -3.32 12.00 -21.97
C ALA A 4 -2.89 13.30 -21.27
N LEU A 5 -1.88 14.00 -21.80
CA LEU A 5 -1.50 15.35 -21.36
C LEU A 5 -2.44 16.43 -21.90
N ARG A 6 -3.24 16.15 -22.94
CA ARG A 6 -4.12 17.16 -23.55
C ARG A 6 -5.09 17.77 -22.53
N VAL A 7 -5.76 16.94 -21.75
CA VAL A 7 -6.74 17.40 -20.75
C VAL A 7 -6.05 18.18 -19.60
N PRO A 8 -4.97 17.66 -18.98
CA PRO A 8 -4.13 18.41 -18.06
C PRO A 8 -3.67 19.77 -18.58
N LEU A 9 -3.07 19.83 -19.76
CA LEU A 9 -2.48 21.06 -20.29
C LEU A 9 -3.53 22.13 -20.56
N VAL A 10 -4.67 21.76 -21.15
CA VAL A 10 -5.78 22.70 -21.36
C VAL A 10 -6.27 23.24 -20.01
N HIS A 11 -6.33 22.39 -18.99
CA HIS A 11 -6.75 22.81 -17.66
C HIS A 11 -5.74 23.77 -17.00
N LEU A 12 -4.44 23.46 -17.08
CA LEU A 12 -3.39 24.34 -16.54
C LEU A 12 -3.38 25.71 -17.23
N LEU A 13 -3.50 25.72 -18.57
CA LEU A 13 -3.61 26.96 -19.34
C LEU A 13 -4.83 27.78 -18.93
N ARG A 14 -5.97 27.11 -18.73
CA ARG A 14 -7.19 27.77 -18.26
C ARG A 14 -7.00 28.36 -16.87
N ASN A 15 -6.39 27.63 -15.93
CA ASN A 15 -6.13 28.15 -14.59
C ASN A 15 -5.19 29.36 -14.60
N ALA A 16 -4.15 29.32 -15.43
CA ALA A 16 -3.24 30.44 -15.60
C ALA A 16 -4.00 31.71 -16.08
N VAL A 17 -4.91 31.56 -17.04
CA VAL A 17 -5.68 32.70 -17.59
C VAL A 17 -6.84 33.15 -16.66
N ASP A 18 -7.64 32.22 -16.15
CA ASP A 18 -8.86 32.52 -15.38
C ASP A 18 -8.54 32.97 -13.94
N HIS A 19 -7.44 32.47 -13.36
CA HIS A 19 -7.13 32.67 -11.94
C HIS A 19 -5.72 33.19 -11.68
N GLY A 20 -4.73 32.76 -12.46
CA GLY A 20 -3.33 33.19 -12.31
C GLY A 20 -3.14 34.67 -12.64
N LEU A 21 -3.46 35.06 -13.87
CA LEU A 21 -3.25 36.41 -14.37
C LEU A 21 -4.21 37.42 -13.72
N GLU A 22 -3.68 38.60 -13.43
CA GLU A 22 -4.45 39.75 -12.94
C GLU A 22 -5.05 40.55 -14.10
N ARG A 23 -6.06 41.39 -13.81
CA ARG A 23 -6.60 42.31 -14.82
C ARG A 23 -5.53 43.35 -15.21
N PRO A 24 -5.56 43.92 -16.43
CA PRO A 24 -4.55 44.87 -16.88
C PRO A 24 -4.30 46.04 -15.90
N ASP A 25 -5.36 46.59 -15.31
CA ASP A 25 -5.27 47.67 -14.33
C ASP A 25 -4.60 47.22 -13.02
N GLU A 26 -4.92 46.02 -12.55
CA GLU A 26 -4.30 45.41 -11.36
C GLU A 26 -2.81 45.12 -11.60
N ARG A 27 -2.45 44.68 -12.82
CA ARG A 27 -1.05 44.42 -13.21
C ARG A 27 -0.22 45.70 -13.22
N LEU A 28 -0.73 46.76 -13.84
CA LEU A 28 -0.06 48.06 -13.86
C LEU A 28 0.11 48.62 -12.44
N ALA A 29 -0.90 48.48 -11.58
CA ALA A 29 -0.82 48.88 -10.18
C ALA A 29 0.23 48.08 -9.38
N ALA A 30 0.45 46.82 -9.74
CA ALA A 30 1.50 45.96 -9.16
C ALA A 30 2.88 46.16 -9.81
N GLY A 31 3.04 47.11 -10.74
CA GLY A 31 4.30 47.38 -11.44
C GLY A 31 4.67 46.39 -12.53
N LYS A 32 3.70 45.60 -13.00
CA LYS A 32 3.85 44.62 -14.09
C LYS A 32 3.40 45.19 -15.43
N GLU A 33 3.77 44.52 -16.52
CA GLU A 33 3.24 44.83 -17.84
C GLU A 33 1.72 44.56 -17.91
N ALA A 34 0.99 45.41 -18.65
CA ALA A 34 -0.46 45.26 -18.83
C ALA A 34 -0.85 43.93 -19.51
N CYS A 35 0.04 43.38 -20.35
CA CYS A 35 -0.11 42.06 -20.95
C CYS A 35 0.42 40.98 -19.98
N GLY A 36 -0.38 39.94 -19.74
CA GLY A 36 0.07 38.75 -19.00
C GLY A 36 0.77 37.75 -19.92
N CYS A 37 1.71 36.99 -19.38
CA CYS A 37 2.47 36.00 -20.13
C CYS A 37 2.23 34.60 -19.56
N VAL A 38 1.89 33.66 -20.45
CA VAL A 38 1.85 32.22 -20.14
C VAL A 38 2.78 31.50 -21.09
N VAL A 39 3.73 30.75 -20.54
CA VAL A 39 4.78 30.04 -21.27
C VAL A 39 4.56 28.55 -21.13
N VAL A 40 4.51 27.84 -22.27
CA VAL A 40 4.54 26.38 -22.30
C VAL A 40 5.87 25.93 -22.87
N ARG A 41 6.63 25.15 -22.12
CA ARG A 41 7.88 24.51 -22.57
C ARG A 41 7.71 23.02 -22.54
N ALA A 42 8.20 22.33 -23.56
CA ALA A 42 8.29 20.89 -23.57
C ALA A 42 9.71 20.47 -23.91
N ARG A 43 10.26 19.52 -23.16
CA ARG A 43 11.56 18.91 -23.43
C ARG A 43 11.48 17.40 -23.21
N VAL A 44 12.31 16.67 -23.94
CA VAL A 44 12.51 15.24 -23.72
C VAL A 44 13.78 15.08 -22.90
N ASP A 45 13.66 14.44 -21.74
CA ASP A 45 14.75 14.18 -20.80
C ASP A 45 14.96 12.66 -20.68
N GLY A 46 15.89 12.13 -21.47
CA GLY A 46 16.11 10.70 -21.59
C GLY A 46 14.86 9.96 -22.08
N SER A 47 14.23 9.18 -21.18
CA SER A 47 13.01 8.43 -21.47
C SER A 47 11.74 9.12 -20.99
N GLU A 48 11.83 10.32 -20.42
CA GLU A 48 10.69 11.11 -19.94
C GLU A 48 10.41 12.30 -20.86
N VAL A 49 9.13 12.68 -20.95
CA VAL A 49 8.69 13.95 -21.52
C VAL A 49 8.34 14.87 -20.35
N GLU A 50 9.02 16.01 -20.27
CA GLU A 50 8.72 17.08 -19.33
C GLU A 50 8.00 18.22 -20.05
N VAL A 51 6.88 18.67 -19.49
CA VAL A 51 6.12 19.83 -19.95
C VAL A 51 5.96 20.81 -18.79
N GLU A 52 6.45 22.02 -18.94
CA GLU A 52 6.30 23.13 -17.99
C GLU A 52 5.24 24.10 -18.52
N VAL A 53 4.30 24.50 -17.66
CA VAL A 53 3.36 25.60 -17.89
C VAL A 53 3.60 26.64 -16.80
N ALA A 54 4.03 27.83 -17.20
CA ALA A 54 4.35 28.92 -16.28
C ALA A 54 3.58 30.19 -16.64
N ASP A 55 3.10 30.92 -15.63
CA ASP A 55 2.50 32.25 -15.76
C ASP A 55 3.26 33.29 -14.94
N ASP A 56 3.12 34.56 -15.29
CA ASP A 56 3.67 35.71 -14.56
C ASP A 56 2.61 36.43 -13.69
N GLY A 57 1.58 35.70 -13.28
CA GLY A 57 0.42 36.20 -12.58
C GLY A 57 0.66 36.46 -11.09
N ARG A 58 -0.42 36.44 -10.32
CA ARG A 58 -0.40 36.79 -8.89
C ARG A 58 0.29 35.75 -8.01
N GLY A 59 0.54 34.55 -8.53
CA GLY A 59 1.03 33.40 -7.77
C GLY A 59 -0.01 32.82 -6.82
N VAL A 60 0.34 31.73 -6.14
CA VAL A 60 -0.51 31.02 -5.19
C VAL A 60 -0.40 31.67 -3.81
N ASP A 61 -1.55 31.85 -3.15
CA ASP A 61 -1.60 32.26 -1.75
C ASP A 61 -1.32 31.04 -0.84
N VAL A 62 -0.04 30.81 -0.54
CA VAL A 62 0.44 29.66 0.23
C VAL A 62 -0.22 29.59 1.62
N GLU A 63 -0.45 30.73 2.28
CA GLU A 63 -1.10 30.76 3.59
C GLU A 63 -2.58 30.37 3.52
N ALA A 64 -3.30 30.82 2.48
CA ALA A 64 -4.68 30.39 2.26
C ALA A 64 -4.78 28.89 1.98
N VAL A 65 -3.86 28.35 1.17
CA VAL A 65 -3.78 26.91 0.88
C VAL A 65 -3.45 26.12 2.14
N ARG A 66 -2.43 26.53 2.91
CA ARG A 66 -2.04 25.90 4.19
C ARG A 66 -3.22 25.81 5.15
N ARG A 67 -3.90 26.94 5.41
CA ARG A 67 -5.05 26.97 6.33
C ARG A 67 -6.16 26.02 5.90
N ARG A 68 -6.41 25.94 4.59
CA ARG A 68 -7.46 25.06 4.05
C ARG A 68 -7.06 23.59 4.11
N ALA A 69 -5.80 23.27 3.85
CA ALA A 69 -5.27 21.91 3.97
C ALA A 69 -5.25 21.44 5.43
N GLN A 70 -4.90 22.30 6.37
CA GLN A 70 -4.98 22.02 7.81
C GLN A 70 -6.43 21.81 8.27
N ALA A 71 -7.38 22.62 7.79
CA ALA A 71 -8.81 22.45 8.10
C ALA A 71 -9.38 21.11 7.58
N LEU A 72 -8.79 20.56 6.51
CA LEU A 72 -9.14 19.25 5.96
C LEU A 72 -8.34 18.09 6.60
N GLY A 73 -7.47 18.38 7.58
CA GLY A 73 -6.61 17.38 8.23
C GLY A 73 -5.49 16.84 7.35
N ALA A 74 -5.21 17.47 6.21
CA ALA A 74 -4.23 17.00 5.24
C ALA A 74 -2.80 17.49 5.52
N LEU A 75 -2.63 18.55 6.30
CA LEU A 75 -1.32 19.08 6.72
C LEU A 75 -1.29 19.32 8.23
N GLY A 76 -0.14 19.08 8.83
CA GLY A 76 0.14 19.42 10.23
C GLY A 76 0.29 20.94 10.46
N PRO A 77 0.30 21.38 11.73
CA PRO A 77 0.50 22.79 12.08
C PRO A 77 1.86 23.34 11.61
N ASP A 78 2.89 22.49 11.58
CA ASP A 78 4.27 22.86 11.24
C ASP A 78 4.65 22.64 9.77
N ALA A 79 3.65 22.48 8.88
CA ALA A 79 3.89 22.21 7.46
C ALA A 79 4.58 23.39 6.75
N SER A 80 5.66 23.07 6.02
CA SER A 80 6.46 24.00 5.22
C SER A 80 5.67 24.66 4.09
N ASP A 81 6.23 25.72 3.48
CA ASP A 81 5.63 26.38 2.31
C ASP A 81 5.54 25.42 1.11
N ASP A 82 6.54 24.56 0.92
CA ASP A 82 6.57 23.56 -0.16
C ASP A 82 5.48 22.49 0.02
N GLU A 83 5.26 22.01 1.25
CA GLU A 83 4.17 21.07 1.56
C GLU A 83 2.80 21.71 1.36
N ALA A 84 2.65 22.99 1.73
CA ALA A 84 1.44 23.75 1.47
C ALA A 84 1.18 23.95 -0.03
N LEU A 85 2.21 24.27 -0.82
CA LEU A 85 2.12 24.37 -2.28
C LEU A 85 1.77 23.03 -2.93
N GLY A 86 2.36 21.93 -2.46
CA GLY A 86 2.03 20.58 -2.90
C GLY A 86 0.57 20.20 -2.61
N ALA A 87 0.00 20.69 -1.52
CA ALA A 87 -1.38 20.41 -1.13
C ALA A 87 -2.43 20.97 -2.11
N VAL A 88 -2.07 21.91 -3.02
CA VAL A 88 -2.99 22.38 -4.09
C VAL A 88 -3.44 21.22 -4.99
N LEU A 89 -2.66 20.13 -5.04
CA LEU A 89 -2.95 18.91 -5.80
C LEU A 89 -3.93 17.96 -5.09
N LEU A 90 -4.28 18.21 -3.83
CA LEU A 90 -5.15 17.33 -3.06
C LEU A 90 -6.64 17.50 -3.44
N PRO A 91 -7.42 16.41 -3.43
CA PRO A 91 -8.86 16.47 -3.66
C PRO A 91 -9.55 17.41 -2.65
N GLY A 92 -10.48 18.25 -3.13
CA GLY A 92 -11.30 19.12 -2.28
C GLY A 92 -10.66 20.45 -1.84
N LEU A 93 -9.39 20.70 -2.20
CA LEU A 93 -8.69 21.96 -1.94
C LEU A 93 -8.87 23.03 -3.03
N SER A 94 -9.39 22.64 -4.20
CA SER A 94 -9.67 23.58 -5.29
C SER A 94 -10.60 24.70 -4.78
N THR A 95 -10.18 25.94 -5.02
CA THR A 95 -10.64 27.15 -4.34
C THR A 95 -12.03 27.65 -4.74
N GLN A 96 -12.79 26.91 -5.56
CA GLN A 96 -14.15 27.34 -5.91
C GLN A 96 -15.19 26.94 -4.86
N VAL A 97 -15.50 27.93 -4.02
CA VAL A 97 -16.77 28.04 -3.29
C VAL A 97 -17.90 28.21 -4.32
N LYS A 98 -18.75 27.19 -4.48
CA LYS A 98 -20.07 27.14 -5.16
C LYS A 98 -20.39 28.21 -6.23
N ALA A 99 -20.43 27.79 -7.50
CA ALA A 99 -21.44 28.06 -8.56
C ALA A 99 -20.89 27.40 -9.86
N SER A 100 -21.57 26.62 -10.70
CA SER A 100 -22.96 26.49 -11.11
C SER A 100 -23.18 25.10 -11.73
N VAL A 101 -24.40 24.55 -11.63
CA VAL A 101 -24.81 23.20 -12.07
C VAL A 101 -24.93 23.06 -13.61
N THR A 102 -24.28 23.91 -14.39
CA THR A 102 -24.43 23.95 -15.86
C THR A 102 -23.09 24.15 -16.56
N SER A 103 -22.17 23.19 -16.39
CA SER A 103 -21.14 22.81 -17.37
C SER A 103 -20.38 21.63 -16.78
N GLY A 104 -20.61 20.43 -17.33
CA GLY A 104 -20.22 19.16 -16.76
C GLY A 104 -18.73 19.07 -16.37
N ARG A 105 -18.55 18.77 -15.07
CA ARG A 105 -17.30 18.46 -14.34
C ARG A 105 -16.37 19.65 -14.15
N GLY A 106 -16.51 20.29 -12.98
CA GLY A 106 -15.43 21.09 -12.39
C GLY A 106 -14.28 20.16 -12.06
N VAL A 107 -13.23 20.24 -12.86
CA VAL A 107 -11.99 19.46 -12.75
C VAL A 107 -11.03 20.38 -12.01
N GLY A 108 -10.61 20.05 -10.80
CA GLY A 108 -9.57 20.81 -10.09
C GLY A 108 -8.16 20.35 -10.50
N LEU A 109 -7.14 20.95 -9.87
CA LEU A 109 -5.75 20.52 -10.04
C LEU A 109 -5.53 19.07 -9.52
N ASP A 110 -6.44 18.58 -8.68
CA ASP A 110 -6.54 17.19 -8.22
C ASP A 110 -6.81 16.19 -9.36
N ALA A 111 -7.63 16.57 -10.33
CA ALA A 111 -7.91 15.73 -11.48
C ALA A 111 -6.77 15.78 -12.52
N VAL A 112 -5.99 16.87 -12.56
CA VAL A 112 -4.71 16.90 -13.28
C VAL A 112 -3.71 15.92 -12.65
N ALA A 113 -3.55 15.98 -11.33
CA ALA A 113 -2.70 15.04 -10.59
C ALA A 113 -3.14 13.59 -10.81
N SER A 114 -4.43 13.31 -10.69
CA SER A 114 -5.01 11.97 -10.90
C SER A 114 -4.78 11.46 -12.33
N ALA A 115 -4.97 12.32 -13.34
CA ALA A 115 -4.73 11.96 -14.74
C ALA A 115 -3.24 11.65 -15.01
N LEU A 116 -2.32 12.37 -14.36
CA LEU A 116 -0.89 12.15 -14.47
C LEU A 116 -0.46 10.87 -13.75
N ILE A 117 -0.93 10.64 -12.53
CA ILE A 117 -0.69 9.41 -11.77
C ILE A 117 -1.20 8.19 -12.57
N ALA A 118 -2.35 8.30 -13.24
CA ALA A 118 -2.91 7.23 -14.07
C ALA A 118 -2.02 6.85 -15.26
N VAL A 119 -1.19 7.77 -15.76
CA VAL A 119 -0.23 7.50 -16.85
C VAL A 119 1.20 7.31 -16.36
N GLY A 120 1.41 7.23 -15.04
CA GLY A 120 2.75 7.04 -14.49
C GLY A 120 3.60 8.32 -14.43
N GLY A 121 2.94 9.47 -14.56
CA GLY A 121 3.57 10.77 -14.48
C GLY A 121 3.56 11.35 -13.07
N ARG A 122 4.32 12.44 -12.90
CA ARG A 122 4.34 13.28 -11.70
C ARG A 122 4.11 14.74 -12.06
N VAL A 123 3.67 15.51 -11.07
CA VAL A 123 3.45 16.95 -11.17
C VAL A 123 4.16 17.64 -10.02
N GLU A 124 4.89 18.70 -10.34
CA GLU A 124 5.58 19.59 -9.40
C GLU A 124 4.99 20.99 -9.56
N VAL A 125 4.72 21.68 -8.46
CA VAL A 125 4.19 23.06 -8.46
C VAL A 125 5.19 23.95 -7.73
N SER A 126 5.57 25.05 -8.37
CA SER A 126 6.32 26.14 -7.74
C SER A 126 5.59 27.45 -7.95
N SER A 127 5.55 28.31 -6.95
CA SER A 127 4.91 29.62 -7.08
C SER A 127 5.54 30.61 -6.13
N GLU A 128 5.65 31.86 -6.59
CA GLU A 128 6.06 32.98 -5.77
C GLU A 128 5.02 34.09 -5.90
N ARG A 129 4.53 34.58 -4.76
CA ARG A 129 3.47 35.58 -4.72
C ARG A 129 3.92 36.85 -5.45
N GLY A 130 3.10 37.30 -6.40
CA GLY A 130 3.38 38.44 -7.25
C GLY A 130 4.35 38.17 -8.41
N ARG A 131 4.91 36.96 -8.55
CA ARG A 131 5.79 36.60 -9.68
C ARG A 131 5.25 35.48 -10.57
N GLY A 132 4.24 34.77 -10.08
CA GLY A 132 3.45 33.81 -10.85
C GLY A 132 3.61 32.37 -10.38
N THR A 133 3.20 31.43 -11.22
CA THR A 133 3.15 29.99 -10.91
C THR A 133 3.81 29.22 -12.04
N SER A 134 4.62 28.21 -11.71
CA SER A 134 5.12 27.22 -12.65
C SER A 134 4.67 25.83 -12.25
N ILE A 135 4.09 25.10 -13.19
CA ILE A 135 3.60 23.73 -13.00
C ILE A 135 4.31 22.85 -14.00
N ARG A 136 5.04 21.87 -13.48
CA ARG A 136 5.86 20.95 -14.28
C ARG A 136 5.27 19.56 -14.25
N LEU A 137 4.93 19.06 -15.44
CA LEU A 137 4.42 17.73 -15.68
C LEU A 137 5.55 16.86 -16.22
N ARG A 138 5.76 15.68 -15.65
CA ARG A 138 6.71 14.70 -16.18
C ARG A 138 5.99 13.40 -16.41
N VAL A 139 6.07 12.87 -17.63
CA VAL A 139 5.48 11.58 -18.00
C VAL A 139 6.53 10.69 -18.67
N PRO A 140 6.47 9.36 -18.51
CA PRO A 140 7.27 8.47 -19.33
C PRO A 140 7.01 8.72 -20.82
N GLY A 141 8.03 8.62 -21.66
CA GLY A 141 8.01 8.86 -23.10
C GLY A 141 7.60 7.63 -23.93
N SER A 142 7.58 6.44 -23.32
CA SER A 142 6.92 5.25 -23.89
C SER A 142 6.31 4.34 -22.81
N ARG A 143 5.19 3.68 -23.13
CA ARG A 143 4.70 2.52 -22.38
C ARG A 143 5.53 1.31 -22.81
N VAL A 144 6.19 0.62 -21.88
CA VAL A 144 6.89 -0.63 -22.20
C VAL A 144 5.84 -1.73 -22.39
N VAL A 145 5.39 -1.90 -23.63
CA VAL A 145 4.59 -3.07 -24.01
C VAL A 145 5.53 -4.27 -24.02
N SER A 146 5.24 -5.25 -23.17
CA SER A 146 6.02 -6.47 -23.05
C SER A 146 5.14 -7.71 -23.22
N ARG A 147 5.75 -8.88 -23.29
CA ARG A 147 5.06 -10.16 -23.19
C ARG A 147 5.25 -10.70 -21.78
N GLY A 148 4.15 -11.00 -21.10
CA GLY A 148 4.13 -11.56 -19.76
C GLY A 148 3.39 -12.89 -19.74
N ALA A 149 3.88 -13.85 -18.96
CA ALA A 149 3.10 -15.06 -18.64
C ALA A 149 2.27 -14.78 -17.40
N VAL A 150 0.96 -15.03 -17.49
CA VAL A 150 0.00 -14.79 -16.41
C VAL A 150 -0.18 -16.08 -15.62
N LEU A 151 0.18 -16.03 -14.34
CA LEU A 151 0.14 -17.13 -13.37
C LEU A 151 -0.96 -16.85 -12.34
N GLU A 152 -1.60 -17.88 -11.82
CA GLU A 152 -2.53 -17.77 -10.69
C GLU A 152 -1.95 -18.52 -9.49
N ALA A 153 -1.99 -17.88 -8.32
CA ALA A 153 -1.63 -18.50 -7.05
C ALA A 153 -2.42 -17.84 -5.92
N GLY A 154 -3.01 -18.65 -5.04
CA GLY A 154 -3.75 -18.16 -3.88
C GLY A 154 -5.00 -17.36 -4.23
N GLY A 155 -5.61 -17.63 -5.40
CA GLY A 155 -6.76 -16.88 -5.91
C GLY A 155 -6.45 -15.55 -6.59
N SER A 156 -5.17 -15.15 -6.66
CA SER A 156 -4.72 -13.91 -7.32
C SER A 156 -3.91 -14.18 -8.58
N ALA A 157 -4.01 -13.28 -9.56
CA ALA A 157 -3.17 -13.31 -10.75
C ALA A 157 -1.80 -12.65 -10.47
N TRP A 158 -0.78 -13.10 -11.19
CA TRP A 158 0.60 -12.63 -11.13
C TRP A 158 1.22 -12.66 -12.53
N VAL A 159 2.17 -11.78 -12.83
CA VAL A 159 2.86 -11.75 -14.13
C VAL A 159 4.35 -11.96 -13.98
N VAL A 160 4.95 -12.84 -14.78
CA VAL A 160 6.40 -12.92 -14.98
C VAL A 160 6.75 -12.56 -16.43
N PRO A 161 7.97 -12.04 -16.71
CA PRO A 161 8.41 -11.87 -18.09
C PRO A 161 8.31 -13.18 -18.88
N ALA A 162 7.69 -13.17 -20.06
CA ALA A 162 7.52 -14.39 -20.86
C ALA A 162 8.86 -15.04 -21.24
N ARG A 163 9.93 -14.24 -21.39
CA ARG A 163 11.30 -14.71 -21.65
C ARG A 163 11.89 -15.58 -20.53
N ALA A 164 11.37 -15.43 -19.31
CA ALA A 164 11.83 -16.20 -18.17
C ALA A 164 11.12 -17.54 -18.06
N VAL A 165 10.07 -17.81 -18.84
CA VAL A 165 9.34 -19.08 -18.79
C VAL A 165 10.01 -20.08 -19.74
N GLY A 166 10.50 -21.19 -19.17
CA GLY A 166 11.06 -22.32 -19.92
C GLY A 166 9.98 -23.31 -20.34
N VAL A 167 9.49 -24.13 -19.39
CA VAL A 167 8.45 -25.14 -19.61
C VAL A 167 7.36 -25.05 -18.57
N VAL A 168 6.13 -25.41 -18.95
CA VAL A 168 4.98 -25.53 -18.05
C VAL A 168 4.55 -27.00 -18.00
N LEU A 169 4.52 -27.56 -16.80
CA LEU A 169 4.23 -28.97 -16.54
C LEU A 169 2.97 -29.10 -15.68
N ASP A 170 2.28 -30.23 -15.79
CA ASP A 170 1.31 -30.64 -14.77
C ASP A 170 2.07 -31.09 -13.51
N ALA A 171 1.58 -30.69 -12.33
CA ALA A 171 2.25 -31.02 -11.07
C ALA A 171 2.37 -32.54 -10.83
N ALA A 172 1.42 -33.32 -11.36
CA ALA A 172 1.47 -34.78 -11.31
C ALA A 172 2.66 -35.38 -12.11
N ALA A 173 3.15 -34.67 -13.12
CA ALA A 173 4.30 -35.06 -13.93
C ALA A 173 5.63 -34.47 -13.40
N ALA A 174 5.59 -33.79 -12.25
CA ALA A 174 6.70 -33.05 -11.65
C ALA A 174 6.91 -33.51 -10.19
N PRO A 175 7.40 -34.75 -9.97
CA PRO A 175 7.58 -35.27 -8.62
C PRO A 175 8.60 -34.44 -7.84
N LEU A 176 8.26 -34.18 -6.58
CA LEU A 176 9.09 -33.42 -5.64
C LEU A 176 9.80 -34.35 -4.68
N GLU A 177 11.09 -34.11 -4.46
CA GLU A 177 11.92 -34.78 -3.47
C GLU A 177 12.33 -33.78 -2.37
N PRO A 178 12.34 -34.18 -1.10
CA PRO A 178 12.83 -33.31 -0.03
C PRO A 178 14.35 -33.09 -0.16
N ALA A 179 14.79 -31.84 0.06
CA ALA A 179 16.20 -31.47 0.04
C ALA A 179 16.49 -30.38 1.07
N GLY A 180 17.07 -30.78 2.21
CA GLY A 180 17.33 -29.87 3.34
C GLY A 180 16.02 -29.27 3.87
N ALA A 181 15.95 -27.93 3.93
CA ALA A 181 14.76 -27.19 4.36
C ALA A 181 13.71 -26.98 3.25
N GLY A 182 13.98 -27.42 2.01
CA GLY A 182 13.14 -27.19 0.85
C GLY A 182 12.83 -28.45 0.04
N TRP A 183 12.37 -28.24 -1.18
CA TRP A 183 12.02 -29.30 -2.13
C TRP A 183 12.81 -29.11 -3.42
N VAL A 184 13.07 -30.21 -4.12
CA VAL A 184 13.63 -30.22 -5.47
C VAL A 184 12.71 -31.00 -6.40
N MET A 185 12.54 -30.51 -7.62
CA MET A 185 11.85 -31.19 -8.70
C MET A 185 12.89 -31.78 -9.64
N ARG A 186 12.70 -33.05 -10.02
CA ARG A 186 13.54 -33.67 -11.06
C ARG A 186 12.89 -33.47 -12.43
N LEU A 187 13.61 -32.85 -13.34
CA LEU A 187 13.21 -32.68 -14.73
C LEU A 187 14.29 -33.31 -15.62
N GLU A 188 13.96 -34.42 -16.27
CA GLU A 188 14.93 -35.24 -17.00
C GLU A 188 16.12 -35.64 -16.08
N ASP A 189 17.34 -35.23 -16.40
CA ASP A 189 18.56 -35.48 -15.61
C ASP A 189 18.95 -34.30 -14.70
N GLU A 190 18.15 -33.23 -14.68
CA GLU A 190 18.43 -32.04 -13.88
C GLU A 190 17.58 -31.97 -12.59
N ARG A 191 18.19 -31.44 -11.52
CA ARG A 191 17.54 -31.19 -10.24
C ARG A 191 17.29 -29.71 -10.08
N LEU A 192 16.03 -29.32 -10.19
CA LEU A 192 15.59 -27.94 -10.06
C LEU A 192 15.10 -27.68 -8.64
N ARG A 193 15.51 -26.56 -8.06
CA ARG A 193 14.94 -26.12 -6.78
C ARG A 193 13.46 -25.81 -6.96
N TYR A 194 12.62 -26.26 -6.03
CA TYR A 194 11.19 -26.02 -6.07
C TYR A 194 10.77 -24.92 -5.11
N LEU A 195 9.91 -24.01 -5.59
CA LEU A 195 9.27 -22.94 -4.87
C LEU A 195 7.76 -23.00 -5.09
N SER A 196 6.98 -22.74 -4.05
CA SER A 196 5.54 -22.47 -4.18
C SER A 196 5.35 -20.97 -4.31
N LEU A 197 4.66 -20.51 -5.37
CA LEU A 197 4.35 -19.09 -5.51
C LEU A 197 3.40 -18.62 -4.39
N ALA A 198 2.43 -19.46 -4.01
CA ALA A 198 1.51 -19.20 -2.91
C ALA A 198 2.27 -18.99 -1.58
N ASP A 199 3.29 -19.82 -1.33
CA ASP A 199 4.15 -19.66 -0.14
C ASP A 199 4.95 -18.35 -0.25
N ALA A 200 5.57 -18.09 -1.40
CA ALA A 200 6.42 -16.91 -1.60
C ALA A 200 5.69 -15.57 -1.42
N ILE A 201 4.39 -15.52 -1.74
CA ILE A 201 3.54 -14.32 -1.60
C ILE A 201 2.72 -14.30 -0.30
N GLY A 202 2.87 -15.32 0.57
CA GLY A 202 2.10 -15.43 1.81
C GLY A 202 0.60 -15.64 1.61
N ALA A 203 0.18 -16.27 0.51
CA ALA A 203 -1.23 -16.54 0.26
C ALA A 203 -1.79 -17.57 1.27
N PRO A 204 -3.07 -17.45 1.68
CA PRO A 204 -3.71 -18.45 2.53
C PRO A 204 -3.64 -19.81 1.85
N ALA A 205 -3.36 -20.86 2.65
CA ALA A 205 -3.12 -22.22 2.17
C ALA A 205 -4.22 -22.68 1.19
N SER A 206 -3.92 -22.59 -0.11
CA SER A 206 -4.73 -23.14 -1.19
C SER A 206 -4.30 -24.58 -1.46
N ALA A 207 -5.13 -25.31 -2.20
CA ALA A 207 -4.88 -26.68 -2.64
C ALA A 207 -3.46 -26.85 -3.23
N LEU A 208 -2.92 -28.07 -3.18
CA LEU A 208 -1.64 -28.42 -3.80
C LEU A 208 -1.55 -27.82 -5.23
N PRO A 209 -0.43 -27.19 -5.59
CA PRO A 209 -0.28 -26.52 -6.88
C PRO A 209 -0.54 -27.52 -8.01
N ARG A 210 -1.32 -27.10 -9.01
CA ARG A 210 -1.74 -27.97 -10.11
C ARG A 210 -0.79 -27.92 -11.30
N ARG A 211 0.00 -26.84 -11.40
CA ARG A 211 0.97 -26.61 -12.46
C ARG A 211 2.33 -26.27 -11.86
N VAL A 212 3.38 -26.63 -12.58
CA VAL A 212 4.75 -26.19 -12.28
C VAL A 212 5.29 -25.45 -13.49
N VAL A 213 5.80 -24.25 -13.26
CA VAL A 213 6.42 -23.40 -14.28
C VAL A 213 7.91 -23.35 -14.01
N VAL A 214 8.72 -23.83 -14.95
CA VAL A 214 10.18 -23.68 -14.88
C VAL A 214 10.53 -22.27 -15.30
N LEU A 215 11.08 -21.50 -14.36
CA LEU A 215 11.58 -20.16 -14.59
C LEU A 215 13.09 -20.19 -14.79
N ARG A 216 13.58 -19.34 -15.68
CA ARG A 216 14.98 -19.22 -16.07
C ARG A 216 15.42 -17.77 -15.98
N ASP A 217 16.61 -17.57 -15.46
CA ASP A 217 17.35 -16.31 -15.57
C ASP A 217 18.82 -16.63 -15.93
N GLY A 218 19.63 -15.62 -16.21
CA GLY A 218 21.06 -15.80 -16.51
C GLY A 218 21.88 -16.47 -15.39
N ARG A 219 21.27 -16.77 -14.24
CA ARG A 219 21.87 -17.43 -13.08
C ARG A 219 21.47 -18.90 -12.90
N GLY A 220 20.52 -19.41 -13.68
CA GLY A 220 20.05 -20.80 -13.59
C GLY A 220 18.54 -20.95 -13.74
N GLU A 221 18.01 -22.08 -13.27
CA GLU A 221 16.60 -22.44 -13.38
C GLU A 221 15.97 -22.75 -12.00
N VAL A 222 14.67 -22.48 -11.85
CA VAL A 222 13.89 -22.80 -10.66
C VAL A 222 12.49 -23.29 -11.06
N ALA A 223 11.98 -24.29 -10.35
CA ALA A 223 10.62 -24.80 -10.53
C ALA A 223 9.65 -24.03 -9.62
N LEU A 224 8.67 -23.33 -10.20
CA LEU A 224 7.67 -22.55 -9.48
C LEU A 224 6.30 -23.23 -9.56
N GLY A 225 5.80 -23.73 -8.44
CA GLY A 225 4.45 -24.27 -8.30
C GLY A 225 3.40 -23.15 -8.27
N VAL A 226 2.37 -23.30 -9.09
CA VAL A 226 1.26 -22.35 -9.25
C VAL A 226 -0.08 -23.10 -9.37
N ASP A 227 -1.19 -22.42 -9.08
CA ASP A 227 -2.53 -22.98 -9.22
C ASP A 227 -2.89 -23.14 -10.71
N ARG A 228 -2.55 -22.15 -11.52
CA ARG A 228 -2.80 -22.14 -12.96
C ARG A 228 -1.79 -21.29 -13.71
N CYS A 229 -1.57 -21.61 -14.98
CA CYS A 229 -0.89 -20.74 -15.94
C CYS A 229 -1.90 -20.41 -17.06
N ARG A 230 -2.29 -19.13 -17.19
CA ARG A 230 -3.19 -18.66 -18.26
C ARG A 230 -2.47 -18.48 -19.60
N GLY A 231 -1.15 -18.65 -19.64
CA GLY A 231 -0.32 -18.52 -20.84
C GLY A 231 0.30 -17.14 -21.01
N VAL A 232 0.93 -16.91 -22.17
CA VAL A 232 1.63 -15.67 -22.51
C VAL A 232 0.69 -14.66 -23.16
N GLN A 233 0.67 -13.44 -22.66
CA GLN A 233 -0.18 -12.35 -23.14
C GLN A 233 0.64 -11.06 -23.30
N ARG A 234 0.11 -10.09 -24.06
CA ARG A 234 0.69 -8.74 -24.10
C ARG A 234 0.29 -8.00 -22.84
N VAL A 235 1.26 -7.37 -22.19
CA VAL A 235 1.05 -6.62 -20.96
C VAL A 235 1.72 -5.25 -21.07
N THR A 236 1.10 -4.25 -20.47
CA THR A 236 1.73 -2.93 -20.31
C THR A 236 2.39 -2.87 -18.94
N VAL A 237 3.70 -2.69 -18.89
CA VAL A 237 4.44 -2.64 -17.61
C VAL A 237 4.48 -1.21 -17.08
N ARG A 238 4.09 -1.05 -15.82
CA ARG A 238 4.14 0.17 -15.02
C ARG A 238 5.13 -0.02 -13.88
N ARG A 239 6.20 0.78 -13.87
CA ARG A 239 7.26 0.71 -12.83
C ARG A 239 7.08 1.75 -11.72
N ASP A 240 6.12 2.65 -11.90
CA ASP A 240 5.79 3.78 -11.03
C ASP A 240 4.63 3.49 -10.05
N THR A 241 3.87 2.43 -10.29
CA THR A 241 2.68 2.08 -9.49
C THR A 241 2.91 1.20 -8.29
N VAL A 242 4.13 0.75 -8.02
CA VAL A 242 4.40 -0.07 -6.84
C VAL A 242 4.70 0.87 -5.66
N LEU A 243 3.64 1.49 -5.14
CA LEU A 243 3.63 2.21 -3.87
C LEU A 243 3.31 1.22 -2.71
N VAL A 244 3.86 0.01 -2.80
CA VAL A 244 3.77 -1.03 -1.78
C VAL A 244 5.19 -1.55 -1.55
N ALA A 245 5.81 -1.08 -0.47
CA ALA A 245 7.25 -1.15 -0.24
C ALA A 245 7.78 -2.50 0.25
N ASP A 246 6.99 -3.56 0.38
CA ASP A 246 7.40 -4.73 1.20
C ASP A 246 7.42 -6.10 0.51
N LEU A 247 7.40 -6.16 -0.83
CA LEU A 247 7.73 -7.40 -1.54
C LEU A 247 8.94 -7.17 -2.45
N GLU A 248 10.14 -7.52 -1.96
CA GLU A 248 11.38 -7.62 -2.76
C GLU A 248 11.21 -8.51 -4.01
N LEU A 249 10.10 -9.24 -4.09
CA LEU A 249 9.69 -10.13 -5.17
C LEU A 249 9.01 -9.42 -6.35
N LEU A 250 8.80 -8.09 -6.30
CA LEU A 250 8.11 -7.35 -7.36
C LEU A 250 9.06 -6.48 -8.19
N SER A 251 8.84 -6.45 -9.50
CA SER A 251 9.55 -5.59 -10.46
C SER A 251 8.67 -4.46 -11.02
N GLY A 252 7.37 -4.46 -10.72
CA GLY A 252 6.40 -3.50 -11.21
C GLY A 252 4.96 -4.01 -11.11
N ALA A 253 4.05 -3.32 -11.80
CA ALA A 253 2.71 -3.83 -12.11
C ALA A 253 2.55 -3.99 -13.62
N ALA A 254 1.72 -4.94 -14.03
CA ALA A 254 1.36 -5.22 -15.41
C ALA A 254 -0.13 -4.96 -15.59
N VAL A 255 -0.51 -4.29 -16.68
CA VAL A 255 -1.90 -4.15 -17.09
C VAL A 255 -2.16 -5.16 -18.20
N LEU A 256 -3.10 -6.07 -17.98
CA LEU A 256 -3.55 -7.10 -18.94
C LEU A 256 -4.43 -6.49 -20.05
N GLU A 257 -4.77 -7.26 -21.08
CA GLU A 257 -5.60 -6.79 -22.21
C GLU A 257 -7.03 -6.44 -21.81
N ASP A 258 -7.57 -7.07 -20.76
CA ASP A 258 -8.88 -6.78 -20.16
C ASP A 258 -8.87 -5.56 -19.22
N GLY A 259 -7.69 -4.94 -19.01
CA GLY A 259 -7.51 -3.81 -18.12
C GLY A 259 -7.23 -4.19 -16.66
N GLU A 260 -7.19 -5.47 -16.31
CA GLU A 260 -6.82 -5.95 -14.97
C GLU A 260 -5.38 -5.51 -14.64
N VAL A 261 -5.18 -4.92 -13.46
CA VAL A 261 -3.85 -4.52 -12.96
C VAL A 261 -3.34 -5.62 -12.06
N VAL A 262 -2.23 -6.24 -12.45
CA VAL A 262 -1.68 -7.44 -11.85
C VAL A 262 -0.21 -7.20 -11.44
N PRO A 263 0.24 -7.63 -10.24
CA PRO A 263 1.64 -7.48 -9.85
C PRO A 263 2.59 -8.25 -10.78
N MET A 264 3.73 -7.65 -11.10
CA MET A 264 4.77 -8.27 -11.93
C MET A 264 5.95 -8.72 -11.07
N LEU A 265 6.21 -10.02 -11.05
CA LEU A 265 7.23 -10.66 -10.23
C LEU A 265 8.65 -10.46 -10.80
N ASP A 266 9.62 -10.21 -9.91
CA ASP A 266 11.05 -10.29 -10.20
C ASP A 266 11.53 -11.74 -10.09
N VAL A 267 11.83 -12.35 -11.23
CA VAL A 267 12.34 -13.73 -11.31
C VAL A 267 13.68 -13.87 -10.61
N ALA A 268 14.57 -12.86 -10.69
CA ALA A 268 15.85 -12.91 -10.02
C ALA A 268 15.68 -12.86 -8.50
N ALA A 269 14.68 -12.13 -8.00
CA ALA A 269 14.34 -12.09 -6.58
C ALA A 269 13.75 -13.42 -6.09
N LEU A 270 12.82 -14.02 -6.85
CA LEU A 270 12.31 -15.36 -6.58
C LEU A 270 13.44 -16.40 -6.52
N MET A 271 14.43 -16.30 -7.41
CA MET A 271 15.58 -17.20 -7.43
C MET A 271 16.54 -17.00 -6.25
N ARG A 272 16.52 -15.83 -5.58
CA ARG A 272 17.29 -15.55 -4.36
C ARG A 272 16.60 -16.04 -3.08
N LEU A 273 15.31 -16.38 -3.14
CA LEU A 273 14.65 -16.98 -1.99
C LEU A 273 15.30 -18.33 -1.68
N ASP A 274 16.13 -18.38 -0.64
CA ASP A 274 16.62 -19.65 -0.10
C ASP A 274 15.42 -20.49 0.33
N GLY A 275 15.49 -21.83 0.20
CA GLY A 275 14.41 -22.73 0.63
C GLY A 275 14.00 -22.57 2.11
N VAL A 276 14.77 -21.80 2.90
CA VAL A 276 14.50 -21.38 4.28
C VAL A 276 13.55 -20.17 4.36
N GLY A 277 13.43 -19.37 3.30
CA GLY A 277 12.40 -18.35 3.14
C GLY A 277 11.00 -18.93 3.02
N ALA A 278 10.88 -20.18 2.56
CA ALA A 278 9.64 -20.95 2.66
C ALA A 278 9.34 -21.39 4.11
N ALA A 279 10.31 -21.46 5.02
CA ALA A 279 10.06 -21.68 6.45
C ALA A 279 9.59 -20.40 7.16
N ARG A 280 10.08 -19.22 6.72
CA ARG A 280 9.57 -17.90 7.17
C ARG A 280 8.20 -17.55 6.58
N ALA A 281 7.90 -18.04 5.37
CA ALA A 281 6.56 -17.97 4.79
C ALA A 281 5.62 -19.08 5.29
N ARG A 282 6.14 -20.25 5.68
CA ARG A 282 5.36 -21.28 6.39
C ARG A 282 5.06 -20.88 7.84
N SER A 283 5.85 -19.97 8.45
CA SER A 283 5.50 -19.41 9.76
C SER A 283 4.41 -18.34 9.67
N SER A 284 4.20 -17.68 8.51
CA SER A 284 3.05 -16.78 8.30
C SER A 284 1.82 -17.51 7.74
N ALA A 285 1.98 -18.63 7.03
CA ALA A 285 0.88 -19.41 6.44
C ALA A 285 0.18 -20.39 7.42
N HIS A 286 0.52 -20.37 8.71
CA HIS A 286 -0.19 -21.10 9.77
C HIS A 286 -1.07 -20.22 10.67
N VAL A 287 -1.50 -19.05 10.19
CA VAL A 287 -2.66 -18.38 10.81
C VAL A 287 -3.95 -18.90 10.15
N GLY A 288 -4.18 -20.21 10.25
CA GLY A 288 -5.54 -20.74 10.08
C GLY A 288 -6.46 -19.98 11.04
N ARG A 289 -7.67 -19.61 10.62
CA ARG A 289 -8.71 -18.91 11.40
C ARG A 289 -8.47 -19.00 12.92
N ARG A 290 -7.74 -18.02 13.47
CA ARG A 290 -7.50 -17.95 14.91
C ARG A 290 -8.58 -17.09 15.52
N ARG A 291 -8.98 -17.45 16.74
CA ARG A 291 -9.86 -16.67 17.59
C ARG A 291 -9.04 -15.58 18.27
N VAL A 292 -9.29 -14.35 17.88
CA VAL A 292 -8.70 -13.17 18.48
C VAL A 292 -9.75 -12.49 19.34
N LEU A 293 -9.44 -12.20 20.59
CA LEU A 293 -10.31 -11.44 21.47
C LEU A 293 -9.94 -9.97 21.41
N VAL A 294 -10.89 -9.10 21.07
CA VAL A 294 -10.75 -7.65 21.16
C VAL A 294 -11.47 -7.16 22.42
N VAL A 295 -10.76 -6.43 23.27
CA VAL A 295 -11.26 -5.87 24.53
C VAL A 295 -11.11 -4.35 24.48
N ASP A 296 -12.21 -3.63 24.39
CA ASP A 296 -12.23 -2.17 24.38
C ASP A 296 -13.63 -1.72 24.84
N ASP A 297 -13.71 -0.68 25.66
CA ASP A 297 -14.97 -0.16 26.20
C ASP A 297 -15.70 0.74 25.18
N SER A 298 -14.97 1.29 24.21
CA SER A 298 -15.52 2.06 23.10
C SER A 298 -16.03 1.14 21.99
N GLU A 299 -17.35 1.13 21.81
CA GLU A 299 -18.02 0.37 20.74
C GLU A 299 -17.43 0.65 19.35
N LEU A 300 -17.16 1.92 19.04
CA LEU A 300 -16.57 2.32 17.76
C LEU A 300 -15.16 1.75 17.56
N MET A 301 -14.29 1.80 18.57
CA MET A 301 -12.92 1.30 18.44
C MET A 301 -12.88 -0.22 18.41
N ARG A 302 -13.74 -0.87 19.20
CA ARG A 302 -13.92 -2.32 19.18
C ARG A 302 -14.37 -2.81 17.80
N ASP A 303 -15.36 -2.13 17.20
CA ASP A 303 -15.84 -2.45 15.84
C ASP A 303 -14.76 -2.26 14.77
N VAL A 304 -14.00 -1.16 14.83
CA VAL A 304 -12.90 -0.90 13.89
C VAL A 304 -11.82 -1.99 13.98
N ALA A 305 -11.38 -2.32 15.19
CA ALA A 305 -10.37 -3.36 15.40
C ALA A 305 -10.91 -4.75 15.00
N ALA A 306 -12.15 -5.06 15.37
CA ALA A 306 -12.78 -6.34 15.04
C ALA A 306 -13.01 -6.49 13.53
N SER A 307 -13.43 -5.44 12.82
CA SER A 307 -13.59 -5.46 11.36
C SER A 307 -12.26 -5.73 10.66
N ALA A 308 -11.20 -5.03 11.06
CA ALA A 308 -9.86 -5.22 10.49
C ALA A 308 -9.35 -6.66 10.67
N LEU A 309 -9.55 -7.26 11.85
CA LEU A 309 -9.14 -8.63 12.15
C LEU A 309 -10.00 -9.68 11.42
N ARG A 310 -11.31 -9.43 11.25
CA ARG A 310 -12.19 -10.31 10.46
C ARG A 310 -11.81 -10.30 8.98
N GLU A 311 -11.47 -9.13 8.43
CA GLU A 311 -10.96 -8.99 7.06
C GLU A 311 -9.63 -9.70 6.85
N MET A 312 -8.81 -9.83 7.91
CA MET A 312 -7.60 -10.66 7.94
C MET A 312 -7.88 -12.17 8.04
N GLY A 313 -9.15 -12.58 8.11
CA GLY A 313 -9.57 -13.98 8.13
C GLY A 313 -9.57 -14.62 9.52
N HIS A 314 -9.51 -13.83 10.59
CA HIS A 314 -9.63 -14.32 11.97
C HIS A 314 -11.10 -14.42 12.41
N GLU A 315 -11.35 -15.31 13.36
CA GLU A 315 -12.59 -15.30 14.13
C GLU A 315 -12.41 -14.30 15.28
N VAL A 316 -13.30 -13.32 15.41
CA VAL A 316 -13.14 -12.26 16.41
C VAL A 316 -14.18 -12.40 17.49
N LEU A 317 -13.70 -12.59 18.72
CA LEU A 317 -14.45 -12.49 19.96
C LEU A 317 -14.32 -11.06 20.49
N GLU A 318 -15.33 -10.57 21.19
CA GLU A 318 -15.39 -9.19 21.67
C GLU A 318 -15.74 -9.18 23.16
N ALA A 319 -15.13 -8.26 23.91
CA ALA A 319 -15.45 -7.97 25.30
C ALA A 319 -15.39 -6.47 25.55
N VAL A 320 -16.19 -5.99 26.50
CA VAL A 320 -16.31 -4.55 26.80
C VAL A 320 -15.39 -4.07 27.91
N ASP A 321 -14.87 -4.98 28.73
CA ASP A 321 -13.92 -4.70 29.81
C ASP A 321 -13.12 -5.96 30.18
N GLY A 322 -12.15 -5.84 31.10
CA GLY A 322 -11.30 -6.96 31.51
C GLY A 322 -12.06 -8.10 32.22
N ARG A 323 -13.16 -7.82 32.91
CA ARG A 323 -13.96 -8.85 33.59
C ARG A 323 -14.75 -9.66 32.57
N ASP A 324 -15.33 -8.98 31.60
CA ASP A 324 -15.99 -9.62 30.48
C ASP A 324 -14.99 -10.41 29.61
N ALA A 325 -13.79 -9.88 29.41
CA ALA A 325 -12.72 -10.58 28.71
C ALA A 325 -12.38 -11.93 29.35
N LEU A 326 -12.25 -12.00 30.68
CA LEU A 326 -11.99 -13.27 31.37
C LEU A 326 -13.10 -14.31 31.16
N ARG A 327 -14.37 -13.87 31.11
CA ARG A 327 -15.52 -14.74 30.79
C ARG A 327 -15.42 -15.26 29.34
N VAL A 328 -15.16 -14.37 28.39
CA VAL A 328 -15.03 -14.71 26.97
C VAL A 328 -13.81 -15.61 26.71
N ILE A 329 -12.73 -15.45 27.47
CA ILE A 329 -11.55 -16.32 27.38
C ILE A 329 -11.87 -17.74 27.85
N ALA A 330 -12.58 -17.88 28.97
CA ALA A 330 -12.95 -19.18 29.52
C ALA A 330 -13.84 -19.99 28.56
N GLU A 331 -14.77 -19.33 27.88
CA GLU A 331 -15.73 -19.97 26.95
C GLU A 331 -15.16 -20.12 25.54
N GLY A 332 -14.57 -19.05 25.01
CA GLY A 332 -14.19 -18.91 23.61
C GLY A 332 -12.78 -19.35 23.30
N ARG A 333 -11.89 -19.51 24.30
CA ARG A 333 -10.49 -19.93 24.14
C ARG A 333 -9.79 -19.24 22.95
N PRO A 334 -9.61 -17.91 23.01
CA PRO A 334 -8.85 -17.18 22.01
C PRO A 334 -7.38 -17.60 22.03
N GLN A 335 -6.68 -17.37 20.92
CA GLN A 335 -5.24 -17.56 20.79
C GLN A 335 -4.45 -16.24 20.83
N LEU A 336 -5.13 -15.09 20.91
CA LEU A 336 -4.51 -13.78 21.11
C LEU A 336 -5.55 -12.81 21.69
N VAL A 337 -5.09 -11.91 22.55
CA VAL A 337 -5.90 -10.81 23.10
C VAL A 337 -5.36 -9.49 22.59
N VAL A 338 -6.24 -8.63 22.09
CA VAL A 338 -6.00 -7.22 21.81
C VAL A 338 -6.81 -6.43 22.83
N THR A 339 -6.16 -5.71 23.74
CA THR A 339 -6.84 -5.02 24.85
C THR A 339 -6.47 -3.55 24.91
N ASP A 340 -7.46 -2.69 25.16
CA ASP A 340 -7.19 -1.37 25.70
C ASP A 340 -6.65 -1.45 27.13
N LEU A 341 -5.95 -0.40 27.56
CA LEU A 341 -5.52 -0.23 28.95
C LEU A 341 -6.58 0.46 29.80
N ASP A 342 -7.23 1.50 29.27
CA ASP A 342 -8.08 2.38 30.05
C ASP A 342 -9.56 1.97 29.95
N MET A 343 -9.94 0.91 30.67
CA MET A 343 -11.30 0.37 30.66
C MET A 343 -11.97 0.44 32.04
N PRO A 344 -13.30 0.60 32.12
CA PRO A 344 -14.04 0.56 33.38
C PRO A 344 -14.09 -0.86 33.96
N VAL A 345 -14.44 -0.99 35.25
CA VAL A 345 -14.60 -2.25 36.00
C VAL A 345 -13.30 -3.04 36.22
N MET A 346 -12.61 -3.41 35.14
CA MET A 346 -11.30 -4.04 35.15
C MET A 346 -10.51 -3.51 33.95
N ASP A 347 -9.42 -2.82 34.26
CA ASP A 347 -8.54 -2.20 33.27
C ASP A 347 -7.62 -3.23 32.60
N GLY A 348 -6.92 -2.83 31.52
CA GLY A 348 -6.04 -3.74 30.77
C GLY A 348 -4.82 -4.21 31.57
N PHE A 349 -4.39 -3.45 32.57
CA PHE A 349 -3.29 -3.85 33.46
C PHE A 349 -3.72 -4.99 34.40
N ALA A 350 -4.88 -4.85 35.03
CA ALA A 350 -5.48 -5.88 35.88
C ALA A 350 -5.85 -7.13 35.08
N LEU A 351 -6.29 -6.98 33.84
CA LEU A 351 -6.48 -8.10 32.91
C LEU A 351 -5.16 -8.82 32.63
N LEU A 352 -4.09 -8.10 32.28
CA LEU A 352 -2.75 -8.68 32.06
C LEU A 352 -2.26 -9.46 33.30
N GLU A 353 -2.37 -8.87 34.49
CA GLU A 353 -2.01 -9.53 35.75
C GLU A 353 -2.80 -10.83 35.96
N ALA A 354 -4.13 -10.80 35.73
CA ALA A 354 -4.97 -11.97 35.84
C ALA A 354 -4.61 -13.08 34.84
N LEU A 355 -4.31 -12.70 33.59
CA LEU A 355 -3.91 -13.66 32.55
C LEU A 355 -2.58 -14.35 32.89
N ARG A 356 -1.60 -13.59 33.40
CA ARG A 356 -0.29 -14.12 33.78
C ARG A 356 -0.30 -14.91 35.10
N ALA A 357 -1.30 -14.70 35.96
CA ALA A 357 -1.44 -15.44 37.21
C ALA A 357 -2.05 -16.85 37.05
N ALA A 358 -2.73 -17.12 35.92
CA ALA A 358 -3.40 -18.39 35.68
C ALA A 358 -2.63 -19.26 34.66
N PRO A 359 -2.28 -20.53 34.99
CA PRO A 359 -1.50 -21.41 34.11
C PRO A 359 -2.12 -21.64 32.73
N GLU A 360 -3.43 -21.57 32.64
CA GLU A 360 -4.21 -21.80 31.42
C GLU A 360 -4.14 -20.62 30.44
N THR A 361 -3.74 -19.43 30.91
CA THR A 361 -3.70 -18.20 30.13
C THR A 361 -2.34 -17.48 30.20
N GLU A 362 -1.41 -17.97 31.01
CA GLU A 362 -0.11 -17.32 31.22
C GLU A 362 0.69 -17.18 29.92
N HIS A 363 0.46 -18.09 28.97
CA HIS A 363 1.10 -18.14 27.66
C HIS A 363 0.34 -17.35 26.57
N LEU A 364 -0.86 -16.85 26.86
CA LEU A 364 -1.72 -16.20 25.87
C LEU A 364 -1.07 -14.88 25.40
N PRO A 365 -0.80 -14.70 24.09
CA PRO A 365 -0.22 -13.46 23.59
C PRO A 365 -1.16 -12.26 23.78
N VAL A 366 -0.63 -11.14 24.29
CA VAL A 366 -1.40 -9.91 24.52
C VAL A 366 -0.81 -8.73 23.76
N VAL A 367 -1.62 -8.13 22.88
CA VAL A 367 -1.36 -6.84 22.22
C VAL A 367 -2.10 -5.75 22.97
N VAL A 368 -1.40 -4.67 23.32
CA VAL A 368 -1.99 -3.55 24.06
C VAL A 368 -2.26 -2.37 23.13
N PHE A 369 -3.48 -1.84 23.19
CA PHE A 369 -3.85 -0.55 22.62
C PHE A 369 -3.58 0.57 23.62
N THR A 370 -2.81 1.58 23.20
CA THR A 370 -2.50 2.75 24.02
C THR A 370 -2.95 4.04 23.34
N SER A 371 -3.56 4.95 24.09
CA SER A 371 -4.00 6.26 23.63
C SER A 371 -2.84 7.25 23.40
N SER A 372 -1.64 7.00 23.95
CA SER A 372 -0.44 7.82 23.75
C SER A 372 0.84 6.99 23.69
N GLU A 373 1.88 7.56 23.06
CA GLU A 373 3.25 7.00 23.00
C GLU A 373 3.99 7.07 24.34
N GLY A 374 3.30 7.34 25.46
CA GLY A 374 3.94 7.51 26.76
C GLY A 374 4.71 6.28 27.21
N ASP A 375 6.03 6.43 27.35
CA ASP A 375 6.95 5.39 27.83
C ASP A 375 6.50 4.73 29.14
N ALA A 376 5.73 5.40 30.00
CA ALA A 376 5.32 4.87 31.29
C ALA A 376 4.31 3.71 31.18
N SER A 377 3.24 3.88 30.41
CA SER A 377 2.20 2.85 30.25
C SER A 377 2.71 1.65 29.47
N VAL A 378 3.49 1.89 28.40
CA VAL A 378 4.13 0.82 27.61
C VAL A 378 5.14 0.03 28.46
N ARG A 379 6.00 0.71 29.23
CA ARG A 379 6.95 0.02 30.14
C ARG A 379 6.23 -0.78 31.22
N ARG A 380 5.16 -0.24 31.80
CA ARG A 380 4.36 -0.94 32.81
C ARG A 380 3.68 -2.18 32.23
N ALA A 381 3.05 -2.05 31.05
CA ALA A 381 2.41 -3.18 30.37
C ALA A 381 3.43 -4.26 29.97
N GLY A 382 4.61 -3.86 29.47
CA GLY A 382 5.70 -4.79 29.16
C GLY A 382 6.23 -5.53 30.39
N ALA A 383 6.35 -4.85 31.55
CA ALA A 383 6.74 -5.48 32.81
C ALA A 383 5.70 -6.49 33.33
N LEU A 384 4.43 -6.28 32.98
CA LEU A 384 3.31 -7.19 33.27
C LEU A 384 3.14 -8.27 32.20
N GLY A 385 4.03 -8.33 31.21
CA GLY A 385 4.06 -9.39 30.20
C GLY A 385 3.25 -9.12 28.95
N ALA A 386 2.96 -7.87 28.58
CA ALA A 386 2.43 -7.56 27.25
C ALA A 386 3.48 -7.84 26.16
N ASP A 387 3.05 -8.43 25.05
CA ASP A 387 3.95 -8.94 24.01
C ASP A 387 4.15 -7.96 22.85
N ALA A 388 3.19 -7.06 22.63
CA ALA A 388 3.25 -5.97 21.65
C ALA A 388 2.34 -4.80 22.04
N TYR A 389 2.53 -3.66 21.38
CA TYR A 389 1.71 -2.46 21.57
C TYR A 389 1.35 -1.80 20.23
N VAL A 390 0.17 -1.19 20.16
CA VAL A 390 -0.32 -0.40 19.02
C VAL A 390 -0.90 0.91 19.55
N VAL A 391 -0.61 2.02 18.89
CA VAL A 391 -1.09 3.34 19.28
C VAL A 391 -2.46 3.59 18.66
N LYS A 392 -3.49 3.84 19.48
CA LYS A 392 -4.88 4.03 19.05
C LYS A 392 -5.05 5.15 18.01
N SER A 393 -4.29 6.24 18.13
CA SER A 393 -4.33 7.37 17.18
C SER A 393 -3.74 7.06 15.81
N ARG A 394 -2.92 6.00 15.71
CA ARG A 394 -2.35 5.50 14.45
C ARG A 394 -3.00 4.21 13.97
N LEU A 395 -4.04 3.74 14.67
CA LEU A 395 -4.71 2.48 14.40
C LEU A 395 -5.05 2.38 12.92
N SER A 396 -4.19 1.64 12.21
CA SER A 396 -4.30 1.34 10.81
C SER A 396 -4.23 -0.17 10.67
N ARG A 397 -4.85 -0.69 9.62
CA ARG A 397 -4.84 -2.13 9.31
C ARG A 397 -3.43 -2.71 9.36
N VAL A 398 -2.46 -1.99 8.81
CA VAL A 398 -1.06 -2.41 8.71
C VAL A 398 -0.38 -2.53 10.08
N GLU A 399 -0.63 -1.59 10.99
CA GLU A 399 -0.04 -1.63 12.33
C GLU A 399 -0.63 -2.75 13.19
N LEU A 400 -1.96 -2.95 13.12
CA LEU A 400 -2.64 -4.04 13.80
C LEU A 400 -2.21 -5.41 13.26
N GLU A 401 -2.11 -5.53 11.95
CA GLU A 401 -1.63 -6.74 11.27
C GLU A 401 -0.20 -7.09 11.68
N ARG A 402 0.71 -6.09 11.72
CA ARG A 402 2.11 -6.30 12.14
C ARG A 402 2.21 -6.82 13.57
N ALA A 403 1.45 -6.24 14.49
CA ALA A 403 1.45 -6.64 15.89
C ALA A 403 0.88 -8.06 16.07
N VAL A 404 -0.24 -8.36 15.42
CA VAL A 404 -0.94 -9.64 15.56
C VAL A 404 -0.18 -10.77 14.86
N LEU A 405 0.28 -10.58 13.61
CA LEU A 405 1.05 -11.59 12.90
C LEU A 405 2.41 -11.86 13.58
N GLY A 406 3.05 -10.82 14.11
CA GLY A 406 4.33 -10.95 14.81
C GLY A 406 4.27 -11.87 16.04
N LEU A 407 3.12 -11.95 16.71
CA LEU A 407 2.91 -12.77 17.91
C LEU A 407 2.36 -14.16 17.59
N LEU A 408 1.39 -14.25 16.68
CA LEU A 408 0.83 -15.54 16.26
C LEU A 408 1.87 -16.44 15.54
N SER A 409 2.96 -15.85 15.05
CA SER A 409 4.10 -16.56 14.46
C SER A 409 5.09 -17.15 15.49
N ARG A 410 5.05 -16.73 16.76
CA ARG A 410 6.03 -17.12 17.79
C ARG A 410 5.68 -18.40 18.55
N GLU A 411 4.42 -18.83 18.56
CA GLU A 411 3.96 -20.04 19.26
C GLU A 411 4.31 -21.37 18.57
N VAL A 412 4.94 -21.33 17.38
CA VAL A 412 5.26 -22.53 16.58
C VAL A 412 6.75 -22.91 16.65
N ALA A 413 7.53 -22.28 17.54
CA ALA A 413 8.96 -22.54 17.70
C ALA A 413 9.28 -23.56 18.81
#